data_AF-A0A0J0Y0C8-F1
#
_entry.id   AF-A0A0J0Y0C8-F1
#
_cell.length_a   1.000
_cell.length_b   1.000
_cell.length_c   1.000
_cell.angle_alpha   90.00
_cell.angle_beta   90.00
_cell.angle_gamma   90.00
#
_symmetry.space_group_name_H-M   'P 1'
#
loop_
_entity.id
_entity.type
_entity.pdbx_description
1 polymer ?
#
loop_
_entity_poly.entity_id
_entity_poly.type
_entity_poly.pdbx_seq_one_letter_code
_entity_poly.pdbx_strand_id
1 'polypeptide(L)'
;MLDVPAATKIRKLIKMIDENPDDAEAHYWYLNTMGKDTTAVEMQYVSWMKIFPKTAMVSFQLGHYYMQLDVAKARQYLGQAIKTNPQLIKGWQDLYLLSYFEGDRDATSILKNALAANPGNAKLAFRYAYTFKLTDPEQYQQSLKKIASKKNTDKYNVKAASLLADISNSYPDKKKLYEEIKESYLSIDPAEIREIWII
;
A
#
# COMPACT_ATOMS: atom_id res chain seq x y z
N MET A 1 -20.22 28.91 14.64
CA MET A 1 -18.86 28.35 14.76
C MET A 1 -17.96 29.28 13.97
N LEU A 2 -17.03 30.00 14.62
CA LEU A 2 -16.20 31.02 13.96
C LEU A 2 -15.20 30.34 13.02
N ASP A 3 -15.16 30.78 11.77
CA ASP A 3 -14.22 30.31 10.75
C ASP A 3 -12.80 30.71 11.16
N VAL A 4 -11.96 29.73 11.48
CA VAL A 4 -10.57 29.97 11.87
C VAL A 4 -9.79 30.27 10.58
N PRO A 5 -9.11 31.42 10.46
CA PRO A 5 -8.38 31.76 9.24
C PRO A 5 -7.40 30.65 8.83
N ALA A 6 -7.32 30.33 7.54
CA ALA A 6 -6.49 29.25 7.00
C ALA A 6 -5.04 29.28 7.53
N ALA A 7 -4.45 30.47 7.67
CA ALA A 7 -3.12 30.66 8.22
C ALA A 7 -2.97 30.19 9.69
N THR A 8 -4.01 30.33 10.51
CA THR A 8 -4.01 29.83 11.89
C THR A 8 -4.14 28.30 11.93
N LYS A 9 -4.95 27.73 11.03
CA LYS A 9 -5.05 26.27 10.87
C LYS A 9 -3.72 25.65 10.41
N ILE A 10 -3.07 26.24 9.41
CA ILE A 10 -1.77 25.80 8.90
C ILE A 10 -0.71 25.80 10.01
N ARG A 11 -0.60 26.89 10.78
CA ARG A 11 0.37 26.96 11.89
C ARG A 11 0.14 25.89 12.95
N LYS A 12 -1.11 25.58 13.27
CA LYS A 12 -1.45 24.50 14.21
C LYS A 12 -1.00 23.14 13.68
N LEU A 13 -1.25 22.86 12.40
CA LEU A 13 -0.87 21.60 11.77
C LEU A 13 0.65 21.44 11.66
N ILE A 14 1.37 22.53 11.35
CA ILE A 14 2.84 22.53 11.37
C ILE A 14 3.35 22.15 12.76
N LYS A 15 2.82 22.78 13.81
CA LYS A 15 3.22 22.46 15.18
C LYS A 15 2.95 20.98 15.54
N MET A 16 1.80 20.43 15.12
CA MET A 16 1.50 19.01 15.36
C MET A 16 2.52 18.09 14.69
N ILE A 17 2.95 18.41 13.47
CA ILE A 17 3.97 17.64 12.73
C ILE A 17 5.36 17.83 13.37
N ASP A 18 5.69 19.04 13.84
CA ASP A 18 6.95 19.28 14.53
C ASP A 18 7.06 18.48 15.84
N GLU A 19 5.96 18.34 16.58
CA GLU A 19 5.87 17.54 17.81
C GLU A 19 5.82 16.04 17.54
N ASN A 20 5.17 15.62 16.45
CA ASN A 20 5.07 14.23 16.02
C ASN A 20 5.16 14.12 14.49
N PRO A 21 6.37 13.97 13.91
CA PRO A 21 6.55 13.96 12.46
C PRO A 21 6.04 12.67 11.78
N ASP A 22 5.58 11.68 12.56
CA ASP A 22 4.96 10.45 12.04
C ASP A 22 3.41 10.54 12.03
N ASP A 23 2.83 11.67 12.46
CA ASP A 23 1.38 11.90 12.51
C ASP A 23 0.79 12.05 11.09
N ALA A 24 0.34 10.92 10.55
CA ALA A 24 -0.25 10.85 9.22
C ALA A 24 -1.51 11.73 9.06
N GLU A 25 -2.29 11.94 10.13
CA GLU A 25 -3.49 12.77 10.07
C GLU A 25 -3.12 14.25 9.99
N ALA A 26 -2.15 14.70 10.78
CA ALA A 26 -1.65 16.07 10.71
C ALA A 26 -1.09 16.40 9.31
N HIS A 27 -0.32 15.48 8.71
CA HIS A 27 0.16 15.61 7.33
C HIS A 27 -0.98 15.72 6.31
N TYR A 28 -1.99 14.84 6.41
CA TYR A 28 -3.16 14.86 5.53
C TYR A 28 -3.89 16.22 5.58
N TRP A 29 -4.18 16.71 6.79
CA TRP A 29 -4.87 17.98 6.94
C TRP A 29 -4.01 19.18 6.51
N TYR A 30 -2.69 19.11 6.71
CA TYR A 30 -1.76 20.13 6.23
C TYR A 30 -1.82 20.22 4.70
N LEU A 31 -1.61 19.11 4.01
CA LEU A 31 -1.60 19.05 2.55
C LEU A 31 -2.94 19.48 1.95
N ASN A 32 -4.06 19.01 2.52
CA ASN A 32 -5.39 19.44 2.08
C ASN A 32 -5.65 20.93 2.28
N THR A 33 -5.13 21.51 3.36
CA THR A 33 -5.28 22.95 3.63
C THR A 33 -4.40 23.79 2.70
N MET A 34 -3.21 23.29 2.34
CA MET A 34 -2.31 23.94 1.38
C MET A 34 -2.77 23.81 -0.08
N GLY A 35 -3.54 22.77 -0.40
CA GLY A 35 -4.08 22.55 -1.73
C GLY A 35 -2.99 22.28 -2.77
N LYS A 36 -3.00 23.01 -3.88
CA LYS A 36 -2.04 22.86 -5.01
C LYS A 36 -0.85 23.82 -4.97
N ASP A 37 -0.58 24.46 -3.84
CA ASP A 37 0.62 25.30 -3.67
C ASP A 37 1.87 24.41 -3.50
N THR A 38 2.32 23.85 -4.62
CA THR A 38 3.41 22.85 -4.65
C THR A 38 4.74 23.42 -4.16
N THR A 39 5.00 24.70 -4.38
CA THR A 39 6.24 25.36 -3.95
C THR A 39 6.30 25.49 -2.43
N ALA A 40 5.24 26.00 -1.79
CA ALA A 40 5.22 26.16 -0.34
C ALA A 40 5.23 24.80 0.38
N VAL A 41 4.48 23.83 -0.14
CA VAL A 41 4.48 22.46 0.37
C VAL A 41 5.88 21.85 0.29
N GLU A 42 6.55 21.93 -0.86
CA GLU A 42 7.88 21.34 -1.04
C GLU A 42 8.91 21.97 -0.10
N MET A 43 8.92 23.30 0.01
CA MET A 43 9.84 23.99 0.91
C MET A 43 9.66 23.55 2.37
N GLN A 44 8.42 23.44 2.84
CA GLN A 44 8.14 23.00 4.21
C GLN A 44 8.58 21.54 4.43
N TYR A 45 8.25 20.64 3.52
CA TYR A 45 8.62 19.24 3.66
C TYR A 45 10.13 19.01 3.53
N VAL A 46 10.83 19.73 2.66
CA VAL A 46 12.30 19.68 2.58
C VAL A 46 12.92 20.15 3.90
N SER A 47 12.33 21.15 4.55
CA SER A 47 12.75 21.55 5.90
C SER A 47 12.54 20.42 6.91
N TRP A 48 11.35 19.81 6.94
CA TRP A 48 11.05 18.68 7.81
C TRP A 48 11.95 17.46 7.56
N MET A 49 12.30 17.16 6.31
CA MET A 49 13.22 16.05 6.02
C MET A 49 14.64 16.30 6.55
N LYS A 50 15.05 17.56 6.70
CA LYS A 50 16.34 17.91 7.32
C LYS A 50 16.29 17.78 8.84
N ILE A 51 15.17 18.18 9.45
CA ILE A 51 14.98 18.12 10.92
C ILE A 51 14.71 16.68 11.37
N PHE A 52 13.98 15.91 10.57
CA PHE A 52 13.50 14.56 10.86
C PHE A 52 14.00 13.53 9.82
N PRO A 53 15.32 13.38 9.62
CA PRO A 53 15.87 12.57 8.52
C PRO A 53 15.57 11.07 8.63
N LYS A 54 15.15 10.58 9.81
CA LYS A 54 14.80 9.18 10.07
C LYS A 54 13.30 8.92 10.04
N THR A 55 12.46 9.93 9.82
CA THR A 55 11.01 9.78 9.79
C THR A 55 10.53 9.58 8.36
N ALA A 56 10.30 8.32 7.99
CA ALA A 56 9.89 7.95 6.64
C ALA A 56 8.56 8.60 6.22
N MET A 57 7.66 8.88 7.17
CA MET A 57 6.35 9.49 6.91
C MET A 57 6.47 10.86 6.23
N VAL A 58 7.46 11.67 6.60
CA VAL A 58 7.67 12.99 5.98
C VAL A 58 7.93 12.85 4.48
N SER A 59 8.86 11.99 4.09
CA SER A 59 9.13 11.70 2.66
C SER A 59 7.95 11.00 1.98
N PHE A 60 7.27 10.10 2.67
CA PHE A 60 6.12 9.39 2.12
C PHE A 60 4.97 10.34 1.78
N GLN A 61 4.60 11.24 2.68
CA GLN A 61 3.47 12.16 2.49
C GLN A 61 3.75 13.14 1.35
N LEU A 62 4.99 13.64 1.22
CA LEU A 62 5.36 14.47 0.08
C LEU A 62 5.32 13.67 -1.23
N GLY A 63 5.85 12.44 -1.24
CA GLY A 63 5.78 11.56 -2.40
C GLY A 63 4.35 11.23 -2.83
N HIS A 64 3.48 10.92 -1.86
CA HIS A 64 2.06 10.66 -2.07
C HIS A 64 1.35 11.87 -2.66
N TYR A 65 1.61 13.06 -2.13
CA TYR A 65 1.08 14.33 -2.64
C TYR A 65 1.43 14.54 -4.12
N TYR A 66 2.66 14.20 -4.52
CA TYR A 66 3.11 14.33 -5.90
C TYR A 66 2.57 13.28 -6.87
N MET A 67 1.92 12.20 -6.41
CA MET A 67 1.48 11.10 -7.30
C MET A 67 0.59 11.57 -8.46
N GLN A 68 -0.17 12.65 -8.27
CA GLN A 68 -1.07 13.22 -9.27
C GLN A 68 -0.57 14.56 -9.85
N LEU A 69 0.62 15.01 -9.45
CA LEU A 69 1.14 16.34 -9.78
C LEU A 69 2.46 16.25 -10.56
N ASP A 70 3.36 15.36 -10.14
CA ASP A 70 4.68 15.17 -10.74
C ASP A 70 5.19 13.77 -10.38
N VAL A 71 5.13 12.85 -11.36
CA VAL A 71 5.50 11.44 -11.14
C VAL A 71 6.99 11.28 -10.81
N ALA A 72 7.86 12.13 -11.36
CA ALA A 72 9.29 12.06 -11.09
C ALA A 72 9.59 12.40 -9.62
N LYS A 73 8.95 13.46 -9.10
CA LYS A 73 9.05 13.82 -7.67
C LYS A 73 8.40 12.77 -6.77
N ALA A 74 7.23 12.25 -7.17
CA ALA A 74 6.57 11.20 -6.41
C ALA A 74 7.50 9.98 -6.24
N ARG A 75 8.11 9.52 -7.34
CA ARG A 75 9.07 8.41 -7.35
C ARG A 75 10.29 8.70 -6.47
N GLN A 76 10.86 9.90 -6.56
CA GLN A 76 11.99 10.32 -5.73
C GLN A 76 11.66 10.23 -4.23
N TYR A 77 10.59 10.88 -3.79
CA TYR A 77 10.26 10.99 -2.37
C TYR A 77 9.69 9.69 -1.78
N LEU A 78 8.88 8.93 -2.54
CA LEU A 78 8.46 7.59 -2.13
C LEU A 78 9.67 6.64 -2.02
N GLY A 79 10.61 6.73 -2.96
CA GLY A 79 11.89 6.00 -2.92
C GLY A 79 12.73 6.33 -1.69
N GLN A 80 12.76 7.59 -1.27
CA GLN A 80 13.41 7.99 -0.02
C GLN A 80 12.68 7.40 1.20
N ALA A 81 11.34 7.45 1.22
CA ALA A 81 10.56 6.92 2.33
C ALA A 81 10.81 5.42 2.59
N ILE A 82 10.82 4.59 1.53
CA ILE A 82 11.08 3.16 1.65
C ILE A 82 12.55 2.83 1.99
N LYS A 83 13.50 3.70 1.63
CA LYS A 83 14.90 3.56 2.06
C LYS A 83 15.03 3.83 3.55
N THR A 84 14.32 4.84 4.06
CA THR A 84 14.30 5.19 5.49
C THR A 84 13.55 4.13 6.30
N ASN A 85 12.41 3.64 5.82
CA ASN A 85 11.65 2.56 6.44
C ASN A 85 11.19 1.52 5.39
N PRO A 86 11.95 0.42 5.21
CA PRO A 86 11.57 -0.65 4.30
C PRO A 86 10.28 -1.39 4.68
N GLN A 87 9.82 -1.29 5.92
CA GLN A 87 8.54 -1.86 6.38
C GLN A 87 7.34 -0.95 6.06
N LEU A 88 7.56 0.23 5.47
CA LEU A 88 6.50 1.15 5.11
C LEU A 88 5.74 0.64 3.86
N ILE A 89 4.80 -0.27 4.10
CA ILE A 89 3.99 -0.92 3.05
C ILE A 89 3.29 0.10 2.14
N LYS A 90 2.80 1.21 2.68
CA LYS A 90 2.13 2.27 1.89
C LYS A 90 3.07 2.89 0.84
N GLY A 91 4.33 3.15 1.20
CA GLY A 91 5.33 3.69 0.27
C GLY A 91 5.63 2.73 -0.89
N TRP A 92 5.75 1.43 -0.59
CA TRP A 92 5.89 0.41 -1.63
C TRP A 92 4.66 0.30 -2.53
N GLN A 93 3.45 0.42 -1.96
CA GLN A 93 2.20 0.35 -2.71
C GLN A 93 2.09 1.51 -3.71
N ASP A 94 2.38 2.73 -3.28
CA ASP A 94 2.32 3.92 -4.13
C ASP A 94 3.37 3.87 -5.24
N LEU A 95 4.60 3.44 -4.91
CA LEU A 95 5.66 3.27 -5.90
C LEU A 95 5.33 2.20 -6.96
N TYR A 96 4.72 1.09 -6.51
CA TYR A 96 4.22 0.06 -7.42
C TYR A 96 3.11 0.61 -8.33
N LEU A 97 2.14 1.35 -7.78
CA LEU A 97 1.05 1.92 -8.56
C LEU A 97 1.56 2.89 -9.63
N LEU A 98 2.50 3.78 -9.29
CA LEU A 98 3.14 4.66 -10.26
C LEU A 98 3.75 3.85 -11.42
N SER A 99 4.58 2.87 -11.09
CA SER A 99 5.25 2.04 -12.11
C SER A 99 4.26 1.25 -12.96
N TYR A 100 3.22 0.68 -12.33
CA TYR A 100 2.18 -0.06 -13.03
C TYR A 100 1.42 0.81 -14.04
N PHE A 101 1.02 2.03 -13.65
CA PHE A 101 0.29 2.94 -14.55
C PHE A 101 1.15 3.54 -15.65
N GLU A 102 2.44 3.73 -15.42
CA GLU A 102 3.39 4.16 -16.46
C GLU A 102 3.73 3.03 -17.46
N GLY A 103 3.25 1.81 -17.24
CA GLY A 103 3.66 0.64 -18.03
C GLY A 103 5.14 0.28 -17.83
N ASP A 104 5.72 0.74 -16.72
CA ASP A 104 7.12 0.53 -16.36
C ASP A 104 7.36 -0.95 -16.04
N ARG A 105 8.45 -1.49 -16.59
CA ARG A 105 8.85 -2.90 -16.42
C ARG A 105 9.25 -3.22 -14.98
N ASP A 106 9.52 -2.20 -14.16
CA ASP A 106 10.01 -2.38 -12.80
C ASP A 106 8.92 -2.67 -11.76
N ALA A 107 7.63 -2.59 -12.10
CA ALA A 107 6.53 -2.81 -11.16
C ALA A 107 6.62 -4.15 -10.41
N THR A 108 6.99 -5.23 -11.11
CA THR A 108 7.19 -6.56 -10.51
C THR A 108 8.38 -6.59 -9.55
N SER A 109 9.49 -5.93 -9.91
CA SER A 109 10.68 -5.81 -9.06
C SER A 109 10.40 -5.03 -7.78
N ILE A 110 9.57 -3.98 -7.86
CA ILE A 110 9.13 -3.21 -6.69
C ILE A 110 8.35 -4.11 -5.73
N LEU A 111 7.39 -4.90 -6.21
CA LEU A 111 6.65 -5.84 -5.36
C LEU A 111 7.54 -6.94 -4.77
N LYS A 112 8.51 -7.44 -5.53
CA LYS A 112 9.50 -8.41 -5.04
C LYS A 112 10.29 -7.83 -3.87
N ASN A 113 10.78 -6.60 -3.99
CA ASN A 113 11.54 -5.92 -2.94
C ASN A 113 10.65 -5.58 -1.73
N ALA A 114 9.42 -5.14 -1.97
CA ALA A 114 8.44 -4.89 -0.92
C ALA A 114 8.15 -6.15 -0.10
N LEU A 115 7.98 -7.30 -0.76
CA LEU A 115 7.75 -8.59 -0.10
C LEU A 115 9.00 -9.10 0.63
N ALA A 116 10.20 -8.89 0.08
CA ALA A 116 11.44 -9.23 0.77
C ALA A 116 11.61 -8.43 2.06
N ALA A 117 11.25 -7.15 2.05
CA ALA A 117 11.20 -6.34 3.25
C ALA A 117 10.06 -6.78 4.20
N ASN A 118 8.90 -7.19 3.68
CA ASN A 118 7.70 -7.49 4.47
C ASN A 118 7.19 -8.94 4.24
N PRO A 119 7.96 -9.98 4.61
CA PRO A 119 7.72 -11.38 4.20
C PRO A 119 6.42 -12.00 4.73
N GLY A 120 5.84 -11.42 5.78
CA GLY A 120 4.56 -11.84 6.36
C GLY A 120 3.33 -11.25 5.68
N ASN A 121 3.48 -10.24 4.82
CA ASN A 121 2.35 -9.47 4.31
C ASN A 121 1.63 -10.21 3.16
N ALA A 122 0.43 -10.74 3.44
CA ALA A 122 -0.36 -11.51 2.48
C ALA A 122 -0.82 -10.67 1.26
N LYS A 123 -1.12 -9.37 1.46
CA LYS A 123 -1.45 -8.44 0.37
C LYS A 123 -0.31 -8.30 -0.64
N LEU A 124 0.91 -8.11 -0.17
CA LEU A 124 2.10 -7.99 -1.02
C LEU A 124 2.41 -9.32 -1.71
N ALA A 125 2.35 -10.44 -0.99
CA ALA A 125 2.53 -11.77 -1.56
C ALA A 125 1.51 -12.03 -2.69
N PHE A 126 0.24 -11.70 -2.45
CA PHE A 126 -0.84 -11.84 -3.44
C PHE A 126 -0.62 -10.94 -4.65
N ARG A 127 -0.28 -9.66 -4.46
CA ARG A 127 0.00 -8.73 -5.57
C ARG A 127 1.18 -9.19 -6.40
N TYR A 128 2.25 -9.65 -5.76
CA TYR A 128 3.41 -10.21 -6.44
C TYR A 128 3.05 -11.49 -7.21
N ALA A 129 2.26 -12.40 -6.64
CA ALA A 129 1.78 -13.56 -7.37
C ALA A 129 1.02 -13.14 -8.65
N TYR A 130 0.16 -12.12 -8.54
CA TYR A 130 -0.69 -11.67 -9.62
C TYR A 130 0.09 -11.10 -10.83
N THR A 131 1.35 -10.66 -10.67
CA THR A 131 2.17 -10.22 -11.80
C THR A 131 2.48 -11.35 -12.78
N PHE A 132 2.44 -12.60 -12.33
CA PHE A 132 2.69 -13.78 -13.15
C PHE A 132 1.45 -14.27 -13.92
N LYS A 133 0.25 -13.78 -13.60
CA LYS A 133 -1.01 -14.33 -14.10
C LYS A 133 -1.05 -14.55 -15.62
N LEU A 134 -0.51 -13.59 -16.39
CA LEU A 134 -0.51 -13.64 -17.86
C LEU A 134 0.82 -14.12 -18.44
N THR A 135 1.93 -13.94 -17.73
CA THR A 135 3.28 -14.19 -18.26
C THR A 135 3.83 -15.55 -17.86
N ASP A 136 3.42 -16.06 -16.71
CA ASP A 136 3.85 -17.34 -16.13
C ASP A 136 2.73 -17.95 -15.28
N PRO A 137 1.73 -18.59 -15.92
CA PRO A 137 0.57 -19.16 -15.23
C PRO A 137 0.95 -20.26 -14.22
N GLU A 138 2.05 -20.98 -14.44
CA GLU A 138 2.54 -22.00 -13.53
C GLU A 138 3.04 -21.35 -12.23
N GLN A 139 3.93 -20.36 -12.33
CA GLN A 139 4.42 -19.60 -11.18
C GLN A 139 3.28 -18.90 -10.45
N TYR A 140 2.29 -18.38 -11.18
CA TYR A 140 1.08 -17.80 -10.59
C TYR A 140 0.34 -18.82 -9.72
N GLN A 141 0.04 -20.00 -10.26
CA GLN A 141 -0.66 -21.05 -9.53
C GLN A 141 0.14 -21.55 -8.32
N GLN A 142 1.45 -21.75 -8.47
CA GLN A 142 2.32 -22.15 -7.36
C GLN A 142 2.34 -21.09 -6.24
N SER A 143 2.40 -19.81 -6.61
CA SER A 143 2.38 -18.70 -5.67
C SER A 143 1.05 -18.62 -4.91
N LEU A 144 -0.08 -18.76 -5.61
CA LEU A 144 -1.39 -18.83 -4.96
C LEU A 144 -1.50 -20.01 -3.98
N LYS A 145 -1.00 -21.21 -4.35
CA LYS A 145 -0.97 -22.38 -3.45
C LYS A 145 -0.21 -22.10 -2.16
N LYS A 146 0.95 -21.45 -2.27
CA LYS A 146 1.78 -21.05 -1.12
C LYS A 146 1.08 -20.01 -0.22
N ILE A 147 0.31 -19.11 -0.80
CA ILE A 147 -0.45 -18.09 -0.05
C ILE A 147 -1.63 -18.75 0.67
N ALA A 148 -2.42 -19.55 -0.04
CA ALA A 148 -3.57 -20.27 0.51
C ALA A 148 -3.20 -21.28 1.61
N SER A 149 -2.01 -21.90 1.54
CA SER A 149 -1.57 -22.90 2.52
C SER A 149 -1.30 -22.33 3.92
N LYS A 150 -1.21 -21.01 4.09
CA LYS A 150 -0.98 -20.37 5.39
C LYS A 150 -2.20 -20.46 6.34
N LYS A 151 -3.35 -21.00 5.88
CA LYS A 151 -4.55 -21.36 6.68
C LYS A 151 -4.85 -20.37 7.81
N ASN A 152 -4.92 -19.09 7.48
CA ASN A 152 -5.34 -18.04 8.40
C ASN A 152 -6.44 -17.20 7.76
N THR A 153 -7.03 -16.32 8.56
CA THR A 153 -8.18 -15.48 8.20
C THR A 153 -7.83 -14.26 7.37
N ASP A 154 -6.58 -14.09 6.93
CA ASP A 154 -6.22 -12.94 6.09
C ASP A 154 -6.99 -12.99 4.75
N LYS A 155 -7.71 -11.91 4.43
CA LYS A 155 -8.54 -11.81 3.22
C LYS A 155 -7.80 -12.16 1.92
N TYR A 156 -6.48 -11.93 1.84
CA TYR A 156 -5.68 -12.28 0.67
C TYR A 156 -5.33 -13.76 0.59
N ASN A 157 -5.23 -14.44 1.73
CA ASN A 157 -5.11 -15.91 1.75
C ASN A 157 -6.37 -16.56 1.23
N VAL A 158 -7.52 -16.04 1.66
CA VAL A 158 -8.81 -16.56 1.20
C VAL A 158 -9.06 -16.22 -0.27
N LYS A 159 -8.70 -15.01 -0.71
CA LYS A 159 -8.75 -14.62 -2.14
C LYS A 159 -7.85 -15.53 -2.99
N ALA A 160 -6.67 -15.91 -2.50
CA ALA A 160 -5.79 -16.84 -3.21
C ALA A 160 -6.42 -18.24 -3.34
N ALA A 161 -7.02 -18.75 -2.27
CA ALA A 161 -7.73 -20.03 -2.29
C ALA A 161 -8.91 -20.03 -3.27
N SER A 162 -9.71 -18.95 -3.29
CA SER A 162 -10.83 -18.80 -4.22
C SER A 162 -10.36 -18.84 -5.67
N LEU A 163 -9.28 -18.11 -5.99
CA LEU A 163 -8.73 -18.10 -7.35
C LEU A 163 -8.14 -19.46 -7.75
N LEU A 164 -7.54 -20.21 -6.83
CA LEU A 164 -7.11 -21.58 -7.10
C LEU A 164 -8.29 -22.50 -7.43
N ALA A 165 -9.41 -22.33 -6.73
CA ALA A 165 -10.62 -23.09 -7.02
C ALA A 165 -11.13 -22.74 -8.43
N ASP A 166 -11.13 -21.46 -8.81
CA ASP A 166 -11.58 -21.05 -10.15
C ASP A 166 -10.70 -21.62 -11.27
N ILE A 167 -9.38 -21.63 -11.06
CA ILE A 167 -8.39 -22.14 -12.02
C ILE A 167 -8.37 -23.67 -12.09
N SER A 168 -8.78 -24.37 -11.03
CA SER A 168 -8.85 -25.83 -11.04
C SER A 168 -9.82 -26.30 -12.14
N ASN A 169 -9.48 -27.37 -12.86
CA ASN A 169 -10.40 -28.01 -13.80
C ASN A 169 -11.14 -29.20 -13.17
N SER A 170 -10.86 -29.51 -11.91
CA SER A 170 -11.36 -30.69 -11.19
C SER A 170 -12.45 -30.29 -10.20
N TYR A 171 -13.68 -30.74 -10.43
CA TYR A 171 -14.82 -30.47 -9.54
C TYR A 171 -14.57 -30.92 -8.08
N PRO A 172 -13.98 -32.11 -7.81
CA PRO A 172 -13.60 -32.49 -6.44
C PRO A 172 -12.62 -31.51 -5.79
N ASP A 173 -11.63 -31.02 -6.52
CA ASP A 173 -10.64 -30.08 -5.99
C ASP A 173 -11.25 -28.70 -5.74
N LYS A 174 -12.15 -28.25 -6.63
CA LYS A 174 -12.94 -27.03 -6.41
C LYS A 174 -13.75 -27.12 -5.14
N LYS A 175 -14.52 -28.21 -5.00
CA LYS A 175 -15.39 -28.44 -3.84
C LYS A 175 -14.58 -28.42 -2.54
N LYS A 176 -13.47 -29.14 -2.50
CA LYS A 176 -12.57 -29.17 -1.34
C LYS A 176 -12.04 -27.76 -1.00
N LEU A 177 -11.55 -27.01 -1.99
CA LEU A 177 -11.05 -25.66 -1.76
C LEU A 177 -12.15 -24.72 -1.25
N TYR A 178 -13.36 -24.80 -1.80
CA TYR A 178 -14.50 -24.01 -1.34
C TYR A 178 -14.96 -24.39 0.08
N GLU A 179 -14.89 -25.67 0.45
CA GLU A 179 -15.15 -26.14 1.81
C GLU A 179 -14.10 -25.59 2.80
N GLU A 180 -12.80 -25.66 2.45
CA GLU A 180 -11.71 -25.08 3.26
C GLU A 180 -11.85 -23.54 3.41
N ILE A 181 -12.26 -22.86 2.34
CA ILE A 181 -12.56 -21.42 2.34
C ILE A 181 -13.73 -21.11 3.27
N LYS A 182 -14.81 -21.89 3.20
CA LYS A 182 -16.01 -21.71 4.02
C LYS A 182 -15.68 -21.88 5.51
N GLU A 183 -14.95 -22.93 5.87
CA GLU A 183 -14.51 -23.16 7.26
C GLU A 183 -13.63 -22.01 7.76
N SER A 184 -12.71 -21.52 6.93
CA SER A 184 -11.85 -20.38 7.26
C SER A 184 -12.65 -19.08 7.41
N TYR A 185 -13.63 -18.81 6.53
CA TYR A 185 -14.49 -17.62 6.59
C TYR A 185 -15.43 -17.60 7.79
N LEU A 186 -15.96 -18.76 8.20
CA LEU A 186 -16.83 -18.86 9.37
C LEU A 186 -16.09 -18.52 10.68
N SER A 187 -14.75 -18.44 10.64
CA SER A 187 -13.90 -17.98 11.73
C SER A 187 -13.50 -16.50 11.66
N ILE A 188 -13.91 -15.77 10.62
CA ILE A 188 -13.65 -14.33 10.42
C ILE A 188 -14.83 -13.51 10.95
N ASP A 189 -14.55 -12.41 11.65
CA ASP A 189 -15.59 -11.47 12.08
C ASP A 189 -16.36 -10.92 10.86
N PRO A 190 -17.70 -11.01 10.84
CA PRO A 190 -18.55 -10.43 9.79
C PRO A 190 -18.27 -8.95 9.45
N ALA A 191 -17.68 -8.17 10.37
CA ALA A 191 -17.26 -6.79 10.11
C ALA A 191 -16.13 -6.67 9.07
N GLU A 192 -15.22 -7.66 8.99
CA GLU A 192 -14.08 -7.67 8.05
C GLU A 192 -14.47 -8.13 6.64
N ILE A 193 -15.67 -8.73 6.47
CA ILE A 193 -16.16 -9.29 5.21
C ILE A 193 -16.58 -8.20 4.20
N ARG A 194 -16.89 -6.97 4.66
CA ARG A 194 -17.46 -5.91 3.82
C ARG A 194 -16.51 -5.33 2.75
N GLU A 195 -15.20 -5.55 2.86
CA GLU A 195 -14.22 -5.06 1.87
C GLU A 195 -13.81 -6.08 0.79
N ILE A 196 -14.38 -7.28 0.81
CA ILE A 196 -13.88 -8.40 -0.02
C ILE A 196 -14.31 -8.30 -1.49
N TRP A 197 -15.29 -7.44 -1.80
CA TRP A 197 -15.92 -7.34 -3.13
C TRP A 197 -15.80 -5.98 -3.83
N ILE A 198 -14.76 -5.20 -3.56
CA ILE A 198 -14.46 -4.01 -4.36
C ILE A 198 -13.14 -4.25 -5.11
N ILE A 199 -13.29 -4.59 -6.39
CA ILE A 199 -12.25 -4.51 -7.43
C ILE A 199 -12.35 -3.10 -8.03
#